data_AF-A0A0B8QEQ0-F1
#
_entry.id   AF-A0A0B8QEQ0-F1
#
_cell.length_a   1.000
_cell.length_b   1.000
_cell.length_c   1.000
_cell.angle_alpha   90.00
_cell.angle_beta   90.00
_cell.angle_gamma   90.00
#
_symmetry.space_group_name_H-M   'P 1'
#
loop_
_entity.id
_entity.type
_entity.pdbx_description
1 polymer ?
#
loop_
_entity_poly.entity_id
_entity_poly.type
_entity_poly.pdbx_seq_one_letter_code
_entity_poly.pdbx_strand_id
1 'polypeptide(L)'
;MTQAEYTQKFNQVQEYLLSGDCYQINLAQRFNALFEGDEWLAYKTLESANVAPFSAFVRLPEHTVLSISPERFLQCHSDKVETKPIKAPALALQTLSWMPSR
;
A
#
# COMPACT_ATOMS: atom_id res chain seq x y z
N MET A 1 0.46 -4.30 15.83
CA MET A 1 -0.96 -4.04 16.10
C MET A 1 -1.66 -5.39 16.15
N THR A 2 -2.39 -5.65 17.22
CA THR A 2 -3.22 -6.86 17.36
C THR A 2 -4.50 -6.73 16.53
N GLN A 3 -5.21 -7.83 16.33
CA GLN A 3 -6.50 -7.81 15.66
C GLN A 3 -7.51 -6.90 16.39
N ALA A 4 -7.56 -6.96 17.72
CA ALA A 4 -8.46 -6.13 18.51
C ALA A 4 -8.17 -4.62 18.33
N GLU A 5 -6.90 -4.24 18.35
CA GLU A 5 -6.47 -2.85 18.09
C GLU A 5 -6.80 -2.40 16.66
N TYR A 6 -6.62 -3.28 15.66
CA TYR A 6 -7.00 -2.99 14.28
C TYR A 6 -8.50 -2.73 14.19
N THR A 7 -9.32 -3.62 14.75
CA THR A 7 -10.79 -3.50 14.75
C THR A 7 -11.25 -2.20 15.41
N GLN A 8 -10.64 -1.84 16.55
CA GLN A 8 -10.96 -0.57 17.21
C GLN A 8 -10.67 0.64 16.32
N LYS A 9 -9.48 0.69 15.69
CA LYS A 9 -9.13 1.77 14.77
C LYS A 9 -10.02 1.79 13.53
N PHE A 10 -10.39 0.62 13.03
CA PHE A 10 -11.31 0.49 11.90
C PHE A 10 -12.69 1.11 12.23
N ASN A 11 -13.24 0.82 13.42
CA ASN A 11 -14.52 1.41 13.84
C ASN A 11 -14.43 2.94 13.96
N GLN A 12 -13.33 3.45 14.53
CA GLN A 12 -13.10 4.89 14.60
C GLN A 12 -13.04 5.55 13.21
N VAL A 13 -12.41 4.88 12.22
CA VAL A 13 -12.43 5.34 10.83
C VAL A 13 -13.85 5.41 10.29
N GLN A 14 -14.70 4.42 10.56
CA GLN A 14 -16.11 4.45 10.12
C GLN A 14 -16.87 5.64 10.74
N GLU A 15 -16.64 5.93 12.02
CA GLU A 15 -17.26 7.09 12.70
C GLU A 15 -16.86 8.42 12.04
N TYR A 16 -15.59 8.60 11.67
CA TYR A 16 -15.13 9.79 10.93
C TYR A 16 -15.77 9.92 9.54
N LEU A 17 -15.99 8.79 8.85
CA LEU A 17 -16.67 8.81 7.54
C LEU A 17 -18.15 9.16 7.68
N LEU A 18 -18.84 8.61 8.70
CA LEU A 18 -20.28 8.82 8.92
C LEU A 18 -20.62 10.22 9.45
N SER A 19 -19.73 10.80 10.25
CA SER A 19 -19.86 12.19 10.73
C SER A 19 -19.56 13.24 9.66
N GLY A 20 -18.95 12.83 8.54
CA GLY A 20 -18.59 13.72 7.45
C GLY A 20 -17.25 14.43 7.62
N ASP A 21 -16.43 14.02 8.59
CA ASP A 21 -15.11 14.61 8.84
C ASP A 21 -14.14 14.39 7.66
N CYS A 22 -14.32 13.30 6.91
CA CYS A 22 -13.57 13.02 5.68
C CYS A 22 -14.32 12.06 4.74
N TYR A 23 -13.89 12.04 3.47
CA TYR A 23 -14.46 11.14 2.46
C TYR A 23 -13.76 9.77 2.38
N GLN A 24 -12.49 9.70 2.77
CA GLN A 24 -11.69 8.47 2.71
C GLN A 24 -10.53 8.53 3.71
N ILE A 25 -10.28 7.41 4.39
CA ILE A 25 -9.07 7.18 5.19
C ILE A 25 -8.39 5.89 4.71
N ASN A 26 -7.07 5.94 4.55
CA ASN A 26 -6.25 4.75 4.29
C ASN A 26 -5.71 4.21 5.61
N LEU A 27 -6.36 3.19 6.18
CA LEU A 27 -5.88 2.51 7.38
C LEU A 27 -4.78 1.50 7.01
N ALA A 28 -3.56 1.74 7.47
CA ALA A 28 -2.41 0.86 7.22
C ALA A 28 -1.82 0.30 8.52
N GLN A 29 -1.26 -0.91 8.45
CA GLN A 29 -0.57 -1.56 9.55
C GLN A 29 0.92 -1.76 9.22
N ARG A 30 1.78 -1.34 10.15
CA ARG A 30 3.22 -1.65 10.10
C ARG A 30 3.49 -3.01 10.71
N PHE A 31 4.31 -3.80 10.02
CA PHE A 31 4.91 -5.02 10.52
C PHE A 31 6.40 -4.79 10.75
N ASN A 32 6.95 -5.45 11.77
CA ASN A 32 8.38 -5.43 12.06
C ASN A 32 8.82 -6.86 12.35
N ALA A 33 10.01 -7.21 11.87
CA ALA A 33 10.64 -8.50 12.11
C ALA A 33 12.15 -8.27 12.23
N LEU A 34 12.84 -9.22 12.87
CA LEU A 34 14.30 -9.26 12.79
C LEU A 34 14.69 -9.69 11.37
N PHE A 35 15.80 -9.14 10.88
CA PHE A 35 16.34 -9.43 9.56
C PHE A 35 17.83 -9.71 9.68
N GLU A 36 18.29 -10.74 8.97
CA GLU A 36 19.69 -11.09 8.80
C GLU A 36 19.91 -11.50 7.34
N GLY A 37 21.00 -11.03 6.74
CA GLY A 37 21.35 -11.31 5.35
C GLY A 37 21.74 -10.06 4.57
N ASP A 38 21.90 -10.21 3.25
CA ASP A 38 22.25 -9.12 2.34
C ASP A 38 20.98 -8.41 1.83
N GLU A 39 20.91 -7.09 2.04
CA GLU A 39 19.74 -6.31 1.67
C GLU A 39 19.57 -6.16 0.16
N TRP A 40 20.66 -6.24 -0.60
CA TRP A 40 20.61 -6.16 -2.06
C TRP A 40 19.98 -7.41 -2.67
N LEU A 41 20.33 -8.59 -2.17
CA LEU A 41 19.71 -9.85 -2.56
C LEU A 41 18.23 -9.89 -2.15
N ALA A 42 17.89 -9.37 -0.96
CA ALA A 42 16.50 -9.22 -0.54
C ALA A 42 15.72 -8.30 -1.50
N TYR A 43 16.32 -7.18 -1.90
CA TYR A 43 15.74 -6.26 -2.88
C TYR A 43 15.50 -6.94 -4.23
N LYS A 44 16.51 -7.61 -4.79
CA LYS A 44 16.39 -8.32 -6.07
C LYS A 44 15.29 -9.39 -6.03
N THR A 45 15.17 -10.10 -4.91
CA THR A 45 14.10 -11.08 -4.71
C THR A 45 12.73 -10.41 -4.73
N LEU A 46 12.55 -9.32 -3.97
CA LEU A 46 11.29 -8.58 -3.91
C LEU A 46 10.92 -7.95 -5.26
N GLU A 47 11.88 -7.34 -5.94
CA GLU A 47 11.68 -6.71 -7.26
C GLU A 47 11.27 -7.73 -8.31
N SER A 48 11.93 -8.90 -8.35
CA SER A 48 11.57 -9.98 -9.28
C SER A 48 10.16 -10.53 -9.05
N ALA A 49 9.69 -10.55 -7.81
CA ALA A 49 8.37 -11.10 -7.46
C ALA A 49 7.22 -10.12 -7.75
N ASN A 50 7.46 -8.81 -7.69
CA ASN A 50 6.41 -7.79 -7.75
C ASN A 50 6.43 -6.95 -9.03
N VAL A 51 7.55 -6.93 -9.78
CA VAL A 51 7.72 -6.27 -11.08
C VAL A 51 7.20 -4.83 -11.11
N ALA A 52 7.46 -4.08 -10.04
CA ALA A 52 6.89 -2.75 -9.87
C ALA A 52 7.71 -1.68 -10.64
N PRO A 53 7.05 -0.79 -11.41
CA PRO A 53 7.71 0.13 -12.34
C PRO A 53 8.50 1.26 -11.67
N PHE A 54 8.28 1.51 -10.37
CA PHE A 54 8.93 2.58 -9.61
C PHE A 54 9.70 2.04 -8.40
N SER A 55 10.34 0.88 -8.57
CA SER A 55 11.17 0.26 -7.52
C SER A 55 12.47 1.05 -7.28
N ALA A 56 12.94 1.03 -6.03
CA ALA A 56 14.18 1.70 -5.63
C ALA A 56 14.89 0.95 -4.49
N PHE A 57 16.21 0.96 -4.52
CA PHE A 57 17.08 0.51 -3.43
C PHE A 57 17.95 1.67 -2.98
N VAL A 58 17.90 2.02 -1.70
CA VAL A 58 18.72 3.09 -1.12
C VAL A 58 19.41 2.58 0.13
N ARG A 59 20.75 2.54 0.10
CA ARG A 59 21.56 2.22 1.27
C ARG A 59 22.01 3.52 1.95
N LEU A 60 21.60 3.71 3.19
CA LEU A 60 21.98 4.82 4.06
C LEU A 60 22.98 4.30 5.12
N PRO A 61 23.67 5.18 5.87
CA PRO A 61 24.66 4.76 6.86
C PRO A 61 24.10 3.82 7.95
N GLU A 62 22.85 4.02 8.38
CA GLU A 62 22.25 3.27 9.49
C GLU A 62 21.14 2.31 9.03
N HIS A 63 20.60 2.51 7.83
CA HIS A 63 19.40 1.83 7.36
C HIS A 63 19.46 1.57 5.86
N THR A 64 18.71 0.57 5.40
CA THR A 64 18.50 0.33 3.98
C THR A 64 17.00 0.41 3.67
N VAL A 65 16.65 1.17 2.63
CA VAL A 65 15.28 1.31 2.14
C VAL A 65 15.12 0.50 0.87
N LEU A 66 14.19 -0.46 0.92
CA LEU A 66 13.76 -1.27 -0.22
C LEU A 66 12.35 -0.83 -0.57
N SER A 67 12.16 -0.26 -1.75
CA SER A 67 10.87 0.22 -2.24
C SER A 67 10.49 -0.53 -3.50
N ILE A 68 9.25 -1.02 -3.53
CA ILE A 68 8.65 -1.74 -4.65
C ILE A 68 7.35 -0.99 -5.01
N SER A 69 7.49 0.27 -5.45
CA SER A 69 6.33 1.15 -5.63
C SER A 69 5.61 0.85 -6.95
N PRO A 70 4.30 0.53 -6.91
CA PRO A 70 3.50 0.38 -8.12
C PRO A 70 3.08 1.72 -8.72
N GLU A 71 3.16 2.81 -7.95
CA GLU A 71 2.57 4.11 -8.27
C GLU A 71 3.62 5.22 -8.33
N ARG A 72 3.45 6.16 -9.26
CA ARG A 72 4.21 7.40 -9.31
C ARG A 72 3.45 8.47 -8.56
N PHE A 73 4.04 8.91 -7.45
CA PHE A 73 3.53 10.07 -6.72
C PHE A 73 3.63 11.34 -7.58
N LEU A 74 4.84 11.67 -8.05
CA LEU A 74 5.10 12.88 -8.81
C LEU A 74 6.32 12.71 -9.73
N GLN A 75 6.28 13.32 -10.91
CA GLN A 75 7.44 13.56 -11.77
C GLN A 75 7.42 15.03 -12.22
N CYS A 76 8.49 15.77 -11.93
CA CYS A 76 8.69 17.11 -12.46
C CYS A 76 9.74 17.05 -13.58
N HIS A 77 9.40 17.60 -14.74
CA HIS A 77 10.34 17.73 -15.85
C HIS A 77 10.12 19.08 -16.54
N SER A 78 11.13 19.95 -16.45
CA SER A 78 11.05 21.35 -16.88
C SER A 78 9.87 22.08 -16.20
N ASP A 79 8.94 22.61 -16.98
CA ASP A 79 7.72 23.30 -16.56
C ASP A 79 6.52 22.37 -16.39
N LYS A 80 6.71 21.06 -16.52
CA LYS A 80 5.63 20.06 -16.44
C LYS A 80 5.73 19.22 -15.17
N VAL A 81 4.58 18.98 -14.57
CA VAL A 81 4.40 18.11 -13.41
C VAL A 81 3.39 17.02 -13.78
N GLU A 82 3.73 15.76 -13.52
CA GLU A 82 2.87 14.61 -13.77
C GLU A 82 2.71 13.77 -12.50
N THR A 83 1.52 13.23 -12.28
CA THR A 83 1.21 12.22 -11.26
C THR A 83 0.46 11.05 -11.92
N LYS A 84 0.58 9.83 -11.40
CA LYS A 84 -0.15 8.66 -11.91
C LYS A 84 -0.85 7.94 -10.76
N PRO A 85 -1.92 8.52 -10.20
CA PRO A 85 -2.58 7.97 -9.02
C PRO A 85 -3.23 6.62 -9.33
N ILE A 86 -3.14 5.67 -8.40
CA ILE A 86 -3.85 4.40 -8.43
C ILE A 86 -4.85 4.38 -7.28
N LYS A 87 -6.11 4.11 -7.60
CA LYS A 87 -7.11 3.67 -6.63
C LYS A 87 -7.44 2.23 -6.95
N ALA A 88 -7.50 1.39 -5.91
CA ALA A 88 -7.70 -0.07 -5.93
C ALA A 88 -8.19 -0.64 -7.28
N PRO A 89 -7.46 -1.58 -7.91
CA PRO A 89 -7.96 -2.23 -9.12
C PRO A 89 -9.31 -2.86 -8.80
N ALA A 90 -10.26 -2.74 -9.73
CA ALA A 90 -11.50 -3.48 -9.63
C ALA A 90 -11.15 -4.96 -9.40
N LEU A 91 -11.56 -5.51 -8.25
CA LEU A 91 -11.64 -6.97 -8.15
C LEU A 91 -12.42 -7.43 -9.37
N ALA A 92 -11.84 -8.34 -10.16
CA ALA A 92 -12.61 -9.13 -11.09
C ALA A 92 -13.54 -10.00 -10.23
N LEU A 93 -14.64 -9.41 -9.77
CA LEU A 93 -15.73 -10.11 -9.13
C LEU A 93 -16.24 -11.07 -10.21
N GLN A 94 -15.88 -12.35 -10.11
CA GLN A 94 -16.74 -13.39 -10.65
C GLN A 94 -18.11 -13.13 -10.03
N THR A 95 -19.07 -12.85 -10.90
CA THR A 95 -20.45 -12.51 -10.56
C THR A 95 -20.98 -13.50 -9.52
N LEU A 96 -21.08 -13.07 -8.26
CA LEU A 96 -21.89 -13.79 -7.27
C LEU A 96 -23.34 -13.60 -7.69
N SER A 97 -23.90 -14.60 -8.38
CA SER A 97 -25.34 -14.68 -8.63
C SER A 97 -26.06 -14.80 -7.30
N TRP A 98 -26.61 -13.69 -6.83
CA TRP A 98 -27.50 -13.64 -5.69
C TRP A 98 -28.84 -14.31 -6.08
N MET A 99 -29.11 -15.49 -5.53
CA MET A 99 -30.45 -16.10 -5.56
C MET A 99 -31.18 -15.76 -4.26
N PRO A 100 -32.27 -14.98 -4.28
CA PRO A 100 -33.14 -14.87 -3.11
C PRO A 100 -33.94 -16.15 -2.97
N SER A 101 -33.72 -16.88 -1.88
CA SER A 101 -34.65 -17.92 -1.43
C SER A 101 -35.92 -17.26 -0.91
N ARG A 102 -37.07 -17.69 -1.44
CA ARG A 102 -38.32 -17.70 -0.69
C ARG A 102 -38.28 -18.85 0.32
#